data_AF-A0A942U6Z4-F1
#
_entry.id   AF-A0A942U6Z4-F1
#
_cell.length_a   1.000
_cell.length_b   1.000
_cell.length_c   1.000
_cell.angle_alpha   90.00
_cell.angle_beta   90.00
_cell.angle_gamma   90.00
#
_symmetry.space_group_name_H-M   'P 1'
#
loop_
_entity.id
_entity.type
_entity.pdbx_description
1 polymer ?
#
loop_
_entity_poly.entity_id
_entity_poly.type
_entity_poly.pdbx_seq_one_letter_code
_entity_poly.pdbx_strand_id
1 'polypeptide(L)' 'MSNNLTELLGPPYDQLMDAKVDKSPSEVVITNNDGETYYIISAEEYENGPKQQGYNIVVAEGE' A
#
# COMPACT_ATOMS: atom_id res chain seq x y z
N MET A 1 10.58 6.75 19.42
CA MET A 1 9.20 6.47 18.96
C MET A 1 9.36 5.73 17.66
N SER A 2 9.13 4.42 17.67
CA SER A 2 9.24 3.60 16.47
C SER A 2 7.94 3.84 15.69
N ASN A 3 8.01 4.63 14.63
CA ASN A 3 6.90 4.71 13.69
C ASN A 3 6.86 3.35 12.98
N ASN A 4 6.09 2.39 13.51
CA ASN A 4 5.94 1.12 12.85
C ASN A 4 5.11 1.39 11.60
N LEU A 5 5.79 1.54 10.47
CA LEU A 5 5.14 1.73 9.18
C LEU A 5 4.13 0.61 8.92
N THR A 6 4.36 -0.58 9.45
CA THR A 6 3.43 -1.73 9.47
C THR A 6 2.11 -1.49 10.21
N GLU A 7 1.99 -0.46 11.05
CA GLU A 7 0.71 -0.06 11.65
C GLU A 7 -0.09 0.89 10.74
N LEU A 8 0.61 1.61 9.85
CA LEU A 8 0.03 2.44 8.78
C LEU A 8 -0.31 1.63 7.53
N LEU A 9 0.49 0.59 7.28
CA LEU A 9 0.28 -0.36 6.19
C LEU A 9 -0.79 -1.37 6.62
N GLY A 10 -1.76 -1.61 5.73
CA GLY A 10 -2.73 -2.66 5.90
C GLY A 10 -2.11 -4.07 5.86
N PRO A 11 -2.93 -5.12 5.79
CA PRO A 11 -2.45 -6.48 5.66
C PRO A 11 -1.52 -6.62 4.43
N PRO A 12 -0.39 -7.34 4.57
CA PRO A 12 0.46 -7.65 3.42
C PRO A 12 -0.22 -8.67 2.52
N TYR A 13 -0.06 -8.47 1.22
CA TYR A 13 -0.53 -9.35 0.16
C TYR A 13 0.67 -9.85 -0.64
N ASP A 14 0.75 -11.16 -0.86
CA ASP A 14 1.76 -11.79 -1.72
C ASP A 14 1.47 -11.58 -3.21
N GLN A 15 0.22 -11.33 -3.59
CA GLN A 15 -0.21 -11.18 -4.98
C GLN A 15 -0.95 -9.86 -5.19
N LEU A 16 -0.56 -9.15 -6.25
CA LEU A 16 -1.20 -7.89 -6.64
C LEU A 16 -2.70 -8.07 -6.90
N MET A 17 -3.08 -9.20 -7.50
CA MET A 17 -4.47 -9.48 -7.84
C MET A 17 -5.37 -9.62 -6.60
N ASP A 18 -4.89 -10.27 -5.55
CA ASP A 18 -5.63 -10.37 -4.30
C ASP A 18 -5.81 -8.98 -3.68
N ALA A 19 -4.75 -8.16 -3.67
CA ALA A 19 -4.82 -6.79 -3.20
C ALA A 19 -5.78 -5.92 -4.05
N LYS A 20 -5.82 -6.10 -5.38
CA LYS A 20 -6.73 -5.38 -6.28
C LYS A 20 -8.20 -5.75 -6.06
N VAL A 21 -8.48 -7.01 -5.72
CA VAL A 21 -9.85 -7.48 -5.49
C VAL A 21 -10.36 -7.02 -4.12
N ASP A 22 -9.48 -6.96 -3.12
CA ASP A 22 -9.84 -6.56 -1.76
C ASP A 22 -9.87 -5.03 -1.57
N LYS A 23 -9.09 -4.26 -2.35
CA LYS A 23 -9.05 -2.79 -2.22
C LYS A 23 -10.42 -2.15 -2.42
N SER A 24 -10.71 -1.14 -1.63
CA SER A 24 -11.82 -0.22 -1.88
C SER A 24 -11.51 0.70 -3.07
N PRO A 25 -12.53 1.27 -3.73
CA PRO A 25 -12.32 2.24 -4.81
C PRO A 25 -11.56 3.49 -4.40
N SER A 26 -11.56 3.83 -3.10
CA SER A 26 -10.84 4.97 -2.52
C SER A 26 -9.45 4.63 -1.98
N GLU A 27 -9.04 3.36 -2.08
CA GLU A 27 -7.75 2.86 -1.63
C GLU A 27 -6.81 2.63 -2.81
N VAL A 28 -5.52 2.66 -2.52
CA VAL A 28 -4.43 2.38 -3.46
C VAL A 28 -3.68 1.14 -3.02
N VAL A 29 -3.16 0.40 -4.00
CA VAL A 29 -2.22 -0.70 -3.72
C VAL A 29 -0.82 -0.21 -3.96
N ILE A 30 0.01 -0.36 -2.94
CA ILE A 30 1.42 0.01 -2.97
C ILE A 30 2.27 -1.24 -2.85
N THR A 31 3.49 -1.16 -3.36
CA THR A 31 4.50 -2.21 -3.24
C THR A 31 5.74 -1.67 -2.54
N ASN A 32 6.41 -2.54 -1.79
CA ASN A 32 7.75 -2.25 -1.28
C ASN A 32 8.76 -2.13 -2.44
N ASN A 33 9.94 -1.59 -2.14
CA ASN A 33 10.98 -1.35 -3.14
C ASN A 33 11.47 -2.64 -3.84
N ASP A 34 11.35 -3.79 -3.18
CA ASP A 34 11.68 -5.10 -3.74
C ASP A 34 10.59 -5.67 -4.67
N GLY A 35 9.37 -5.12 -4.65
CA GLY A 35 8.27 -5.60 -5.49
C GLY A 35 7.66 -6.94 -5.04
N GLU A 36 7.98 -7.38 -3.82
CA GLU A 36 7.63 -8.71 -3.29
C GLU A 36 6.34 -8.69 -2.46
N THR A 37 5.95 -7.53 -1.91
CA THR A 37 4.79 -7.43 -1.03
C THR A 37 3.96 -6.22 -1.36
N TYR A 38 2.65 -6.45 -1.44
CA TYR A 38 1.63 -5.46 -1.74
C TYR A 38 0.87 -5.08 -0.47
N TYR A 39 0.49 -3.82 -0.35
CA TYR A 39 -0.28 -3.31 0.78
C TYR A 39 -1.41 -2.43 0.26
N ILE A 40 -2.59 -2.59 0.84
CA ILE A 40 -3.75 -1.74 0.59
C ILE A 40 -3.73 -0.65 1.65
N ILE A 41 -3.73 0.60 1.20
CA ILE A 41 -3.83 1.77 2.08
C ILE A 41 -4.62 2.89 1.41
N SER A 42 -5.12 3.82 2.21
CA SER A 42 -5.68 5.07 1.69
C SER A 42 -4.59 5.95 1.07
N ALA A 43 -4.95 6.72 0.05
CA ALA A 43 -4.04 7.68 -0.58
C ALA A 43 -3.48 8.70 0.44
N GLU A 44 -4.28 9.10 1.44
CA GLU A 44 -3.84 9.99 2.52
C GLU A 44 -2.71 9.39 3.38
N GLU A 45 -2.82 8.11 3.72
CA GLU A 45 -1.82 7.39 4.52
C GLU A 45 -0.53 7.20 3.71
N TYR A 46 -0.67 6.93 2.40
CA TYR A 46 0.47 6.80 1.48
C TYR A 46 1.34 8.07 1.49
N GLU A 47 0.72 9.24 1.43
CA GLU A 47 1.43 10.52 1.42
C GLU A 47 2.10 10.85 2.75
N ASN A 48 1.55 10.38 3.87
CA ASN A 48 2.06 10.63 5.22
C ASN A 48 3.19 9.68 5.66
N GLY A 49 3.49 8.60 4.92
CA GLY A 49 4.54 7.67 5.32
C GLY A 49 5.18 6.87 4.19
N PRO A 50 4.48 5.89 3.60
CA PRO A 50 5.05 4.93 2.63
C PRO A 50 5.74 5.60 1.44
N LYS A 51 5.21 6.72 0.94
CA LYS A 51 5.83 7.54 -0.11
C LYS A 51 7.25 8.01 0.26
N GLN A 52 7.48 8.35 1.52
CA GLN A 52 8.79 8.79 2.02
C GLN A 52 9.76 7.63 2.25
N GLN A 53 9.23 6.41 2.38
CA GLN A 53 10.00 5.18 2.58
C GLN A 53 10.38 4.49 1.27
N GLY A 54 9.95 5.02 0.13
CA GLY A 54 10.23 4.45 -1.20
C GLY A 54 9.27 3.37 -1.64
N TYR A 55 8.07 3.31 -1.05
CA TYR A 55 6.98 2.49 -1.59
C TYR A 55 6.42 3.15 -2.84
N ASN A 56 6.01 2.33 -3.81
CA ASN A 56 5.43 2.79 -5.06
C ASN A 56 3.98 2.32 -5.18
N ILE A 57 3.10 3.20 -5.66
CA ILE A 57 1.74 2.81 -6.05
C ILE A 57 1.82 1.95 -7.31
N VAL A 58 1.28 0.75 -7.24
CA VAL A 58 1.12 -0.18 -8.36
C VAL A 58 -0.31 -0.22 -8.88
N VAL A 59 -1.29 0.23 -8.07
CA VAL A 59 -2.69 0.32 -8.45
C VAL A 59 -3.29 1.60 -7.87
N ALA A 60 -3.84 2.42 -8.74
CA ALA A 60 -4.49 3.68 -8.36
C ALA A 60 -5.93 3.46 -7.84
N GLU A 61 -6.48 4.51 -7.22
CA GLU A 61 -7.88 4.58 -6.85
C GLU A 61 -8.78 4.42 -8.09
N GLY A 62 -9.93 3.76 -7.94
CA GLY A 62 -10.95 3.66 -8.98
C GLY A 62 -10.69 2.73 -10.17
N GLU A 63 -9.55 2.02 -10.23
CA GLU A 63 -9.27 0.99 -11.26
C GLU A 63 -9.80 -0.40 -10.90
#